data_AF-A0A0Q9D4G0-F1
#
_entry.id   AF-A0A0Q9D4G0-F1
#
_cell.length_a   1.000
_cell.length_b   1.000
_cell.length_c   1.000
_cell.angle_alpha   90.00
_cell.angle_beta   90.00
_cell.angle_gamma   90.00
#
_symmetry.space_group_name_H-M   'P 1'
#
loop_
_entity.id
_entity.type
_entity.pdbx_description
1 polymer ?
#
loop_
_entity_poly.entity_id
_entity_poly.type
_entity_poly.pdbx_seq_one_letter_code
_entity_poly.pdbx_strand_id
1 'polypeptide(L)'
;MAVALATSAVTAMAQASTPLLFKIVTVRDEVIVAVPPDEAGALRPEAAAIGQALAAKGALTLWQYAPRKGADGALEMAPRAKISVLAHDSLRVEPYTAAVRVVPVQ
;
A
#
# COMPACT_ATOMS: atom_id res chain seq x y z
N MET A 1 -26.42 39.24 25.56
CA MET A 1 -24.97 38.93 25.54
C MET A 1 -24.85 37.43 25.32
N ALA A 2 -24.54 36.99 24.09
CA ALA A 2 -24.53 35.57 23.72
C ALA A 2 -23.08 35.15 23.41
N VAL A 3 -22.57 34.17 24.14
CA VAL A 3 -21.22 33.61 23.99
C VAL A 3 -21.32 32.41 23.06
N ALA A 4 -20.67 32.48 21.90
CA ALA A 4 -20.57 31.37 20.95
C ALA A 4 -19.38 30.47 21.33
N LEU A 5 -19.66 29.18 21.55
CA LEU A 5 -18.64 28.15 21.75
C LEU A 5 -18.14 27.66 20.38
N ALA A 6 -16.86 27.91 20.08
CA ALA A 6 -16.19 27.35 18.91
C ALA A 6 -15.65 25.96 19.25
N THR A 7 -16.24 24.92 18.67
CA THR A 7 -15.72 23.55 18.71
C THR A 7 -14.64 23.38 17.64
N SER A 8 -13.38 23.35 18.07
CA SER A 8 -12.25 23.01 17.19
C SER A 8 -12.25 21.51 16.90
N ALA A 9 -12.60 21.12 15.67
CA ALA A 9 -12.41 19.77 15.19
C ALA A 9 -10.90 19.52 15.01
N VAL A 10 -10.31 18.69 15.87
CA VAL A 10 -8.95 18.17 15.67
C VAL A 10 -9.04 17.11 14.58
N THR A 11 -8.62 17.46 13.37
CA THR A 11 -8.39 16.48 12.30
C THR A 11 -7.16 15.66 12.70
N ALA A 12 -7.38 14.42 13.15
CA ALA A 12 -6.30 13.48 13.38
C ALA A 12 -5.61 13.20 12.04
N MET A 13 -4.45 13.81 11.81
CA MET A 13 -3.55 13.39 10.73
C MET A 13 -3.05 11.99 11.08
N ALA A 14 -3.60 10.96 10.41
CA ALA A 14 -3.05 9.63 10.46
C ALA A 14 -1.55 9.73 10.13
N GLN A 15 -0.70 9.40 11.10
CA GLN A 15 0.74 9.38 10.90
C GLN A 15 1.01 8.34 9.81
N ALA A 16 1.37 8.82 8.62
CA ALA A 16 1.63 7.98 7.45
C ALA A 16 2.87 7.14 7.73
N SER A 17 2.65 5.94 8.27
CA SER A 17 3.69 4.96 8.52
C SER A 17 4.24 4.45 7.20
N THR A 18 5.55 4.19 7.15
CA THR A 18 6.19 3.62 5.96
C THR A 18 5.50 2.29 5.62
N PRO A 19 4.92 2.16 4.41
CA PRO A 19 4.15 0.98 4.06
C PRO A 19 5.07 -0.23 3.88
N LEU A 20 4.61 -1.40 4.31
CA LEU A 20 5.25 -2.68 3.99
C LEU A 20 4.97 -3.02 2.52
N LEU A 21 6.04 -3.34 1.79
CA LEU A 21 5.97 -3.65 0.38
C LEU A 21 6.03 -5.16 0.15
N PHE A 22 5.31 -5.59 -0.88
CA PHE A 22 5.28 -6.96 -1.37
C PHE A 22 5.52 -6.97 -2.86
N LYS A 23 6.11 -8.05 -3.34
CA LYS A 23 6.24 -8.34 -4.75
C LYS A 23 5.22 -9.40 -5.10
N ILE A 24 4.40 -9.12 -6.10
CA ILE A 24 3.55 -10.12 -6.74
C ILE A 24 4.25 -10.56 -8.01
N VAL A 25 4.61 -11.84 -8.06
CA VAL A 25 5.28 -12.46 -9.20
C VAL A 25 4.24 -13.23 -9.99
N THR A 26 4.10 -12.87 -11.26
CA THR A 26 3.27 -13.56 -12.24
C THR A 26 4.16 -14.35 -13.20
N VAL A 27 3.56 -15.12 -14.12
CA VAL A 27 4.30 -15.79 -15.20
C VAL A 27 4.88 -14.82 -16.23
N ARG A 28 4.35 -13.60 -16.29
CA ARG A 28 4.72 -12.59 -17.27
C ARG A 28 5.66 -11.53 -16.70
N ASP A 29 5.40 -11.11 -15.47
CA ASP A 29 5.97 -9.91 -14.89
C ASP A 29 5.93 -9.95 -13.35
N GLU A 30 6.51 -8.92 -12.75
CA GLU A 30 6.42 -8.66 -11.32
C GLU A 30 5.89 -7.24 -11.07
N VAL A 31 5.16 -7.09 -9.97
CA VAL A 31 4.67 -5.78 -9.51
C VAL A 31 4.91 -5.60 -8.02
N ILE A 32 5.43 -4.43 -7.65
CA ILE A 32 5.61 -4.06 -6.24
C ILE A 32 4.33 -3.38 -5.76
N VAL A 33 3.84 -3.80 -4.60
CA VAL A 33 2.57 -3.36 -4.05
C VAL A 33 2.63 -3.12 -2.54
N ALA A 34 1.70 -2.33 -2.03
CA ALA A 34 1.39 -2.24 -0.61
C ALA A 34 -0.11 -2.44 -0.36
N VAL A 35 -0.44 -2.96 0.81
CA VAL A 35 -1.83 -3.02 1.28
C VAL A 35 -2.34 -1.59 1.50
N PRO A 36 -3.54 -1.23 1.02
CA PRO A 36 -4.12 0.08 1.27
C PRO A 36 -4.29 0.35 2.78
N PRO A 37 -4.05 1.59 3.25
CA PRO A 37 -4.15 1.92 4.67
C PRO A 37 -5.57 1.73 5.23
N ASP A 38 -6.59 1.87 4.37
CA ASP A 38 -8.00 1.56 4.66
C ASP A 38 -8.27 0.07 4.88
N GLU A 39 -7.47 -0.82 4.30
CA GLU A 39 -7.59 -2.27 4.46
C GLU A 39 -6.56 -2.87 5.43
N ALA A 40 -5.56 -2.09 5.86
CA ALA A 40 -4.47 -2.55 6.70
C ALA A 40 -4.92 -3.06 8.10
N GLY A 41 -6.07 -2.59 8.60
CA GLY A 41 -6.66 -3.11 9.84
C GLY A 41 -7.38 -4.46 9.67
N ALA A 42 -7.80 -4.79 8.45
CA ALA A 42 -8.52 -6.02 8.12
C ALA A 42 -7.61 -7.12 7.57
N LEU A 43 -6.49 -6.74 6.96
CA LEU A 43 -5.51 -7.64 6.37
C LEU A 43 -4.15 -7.46 7.05
N ARG A 44 -3.66 -8.52 7.69
CA ARG A 44 -2.29 -8.52 8.23
C ARG A 44 -1.31 -8.25 7.08
N PRO A 45 -0.36 -7.31 7.22
CA PRO A 45 0.61 -7.01 6.17
C PRO A 45 1.71 -8.08 6.17
N GLU A 46 1.34 -9.30 5.82
CA GLU A 46 2.19 -10.47 5.72
C GLU A 46 1.92 -11.14 4.37
N ALA A 47 2.95 -11.66 3.71
CA ALA A 47 2.81 -12.26 2.37
C ALA A 47 1.78 -13.41 2.35
N ALA A 48 1.78 -14.24 3.41
CA ALA A 48 0.83 -15.33 3.56
C ALA A 48 -0.63 -14.84 3.67
N ALA A 49 -0.86 -13.76 4.42
CA ALA A 49 -2.20 -13.18 4.59
C ALA A 49 -2.73 -12.61 3.26
N ILE A 50 -1.88 -11.93 2.49
CA ILE A 50 -2.23 -11.43 1.15
C ILE A 50 -2.57 -12.60 0.22
N GLY A 51 -1.75 -13.67 0.22
CA GLY A 51 -2.01 -14.88 -0.57
C GLY A 51 -3.34 -15.55 -0.22
N GLN A 52 -3.62 -15.71 1.07
CA GLN A 52 -4.90 -16.26 1.55
C GLN A 52 -6.08 -15.37 1.16
N ALA A 53 -5.94 -14.05 1.28
CA ALA A 53 -6.99 -13.11 0.92
C ALA A 53 -7.26 -13.10 -0.60
N LEU A 54 -6.22 -13.22 -1.45
CA LEU A 54 -6.39 -13.43 -2.89
C LEU A 54 -7.16 -14.72 -3.17
N ALA A 55 -6.74 -15.84 -2.58
CA ALA A 55 -7.41 -17.13 -2.77
C ALA A 55 -8.88 -17.11 -2.32
N ALA A 56 -9.19 -16.44 -1.21
CA ALA A 56 -10.54 -16.37 -0.66
C ALA A 56 -11.46 -15.39 -1.39
N LYS A 57 -10.95 -14.22 -1.81
CA LYS A 57 -11.75 -13.14 -2.40
C LYS A 57 -11.76 -13.18 -3.93
N GLY A 58 -10.86 -13.93 -4.56
CA GLY A 58 -10.67 -13.97 -6.01
C GLY A 58 -9.95 -12.75 -6.59
N ALA A 59 -9.95 -11.61 -5.88
CA ALA A 59 -9.18 -10.43 -6.24
C ALA A 59 -8.89 -9.54 -5.01
N LEU A 60 -7.81 -8.76 -5.08
CA LEU A 60 -7.49 -7.70 -4.12
C LEU A 60 -7.19 -6.39 -4.82
N THR A 61 -7.61 -5.26 -4.22
CA THR A 61 -7.16 -3.94 -4.65
C THR A 61 -5.95 -3.52 -3.84
N LEU A 62 -4.85 -3.21 -4.51
CA LEU A 62 -3.56 -2.90 -3.88
C LEU A 62 -2.98 -1.61 -4.47
N TRP A 63 -2.16 -0.90 -3.70
CA TRP A 63 -1.37 0.20 -4.26
C TRP A 63 -0.16 -0.34 -4.97
N GLN A 64 -0.02 -0.07 -6.26
CA GLN A 64 1.22 -0.29 -7.01
C GLN A 64 2.26 0.75 -6.59
N TYR A 65 3.49 0.30 -6.41
CA TYR A 65 4.66 1.13 -6.17
C TYR A 65 5.64 1.02 -7.33
N ALA A 66 6.29 2.13 -7.64
CA ALA A 66 7.33 2.19 -8.66
C ALA A 66 8.41 3.20 -8.28
N PRO A 67 9.65 3.03 -8.77
CA PRO A 67 10.67 4.05 -8.65
C PRO A 67 10.26 5.34 -9.35
N ARG A 68 10.46 6.48 -8.68
CA ARG A 68 10.36 7.81 -9.27
C ARG A 68 11.51 8.69 -8.80
N LYS A 69 11.70 9.82 -9.46
CA LYS A 69 12.54 10.91 -8.94
C LYS A 69 11.72 11.73 -7.93
N GLY A 70 12.27 11.89 -6.74
CA GLY A 70 11.77 12.78 -5.69
C GLY A 70 12.08 14.25 -6.00
N ALA A 71 11.60 15.15 -5.15
CA ALA A 71 11.79 16.60 -5.32
C ALA A 71 13.26 17.04 -5.20
N ASP A 72 14.07 16.27 -4.48
CA ASP A 72 15.52 16.44 -4.34
C ASP A 72 16.32 15.77 -5.48
N GLY A 73 15.64 15.13 -6.43
CA GLY A 73 16.24 14.39 -7.53
C GLY A 73 16.71 12.97 -7.17
N ALA A 74 16.58 12.55 -5.91
CA ALA A 74 16.90 11.18 -5.50
C ALA A 74 15.87 10.18 -6.03
N LEU A 75 16.29 8.92 -6.20
CA LEU A 75 15.35 7.84 -6.49
C LEU A 75 14.63 7.43 -5.20
N GLU A 76 13.32 7.29 -5.30
CA GLU A 76 12.44 6.85 -4.23
C GLU A 76 11.41 5.86 -4.78
N MET A 77 10.93 4.97 -3.92
CA MET A 77 9.83 4.06 -4.21
C MET A 77 8.53 4.73 -3.78
N ALA A 78 7.65 5.04 -4.73
CA ALA A 78 6.45 5.82 -4.46
C ALA A 78 5.18 5.15 -4.99
N PRO A 79 4.00 5.45 -4.41
CA PRO A 79 2.73 5.00 -4.93
C PRO A 79 2.52 5.52 -6.36
N ARG A 80 2.06 4.64 -7.26
CA ARG A 80 1.77 4.96 -8.65
C ARG A 80 0.28 4.95 -8.96
N ALA A 81 -0.43 3.88 -8.58
CA ALA A 81 -1.85 3.71 -8.83
C ALA A 81 -2.43 2.62 -7.93
N LYS A 82 -3.76 2.64 -7.69
CA LYS A 82 -4.47 1.45 -7.19
C LYS A 82 -4.71 0.49 -8.36
N ILE A 83 -4.41 -0.79 -8.15
CA ILE A 83 -4.61 -1.85 -9.14
C ILE A 83 -5.42 -3.00 -8.52
N SER A 84 -6.21 -3.69 -9.34
CA SER A 84 -6.82 -4.96 -8.95
C SER A 84 -5.92 -6.10 -9.38
N VAL A 85 -5.56 -6.96 -8.43
CA VAL A 85 -4.84 -8.21 -8.69
C VAL A 85 -5.84 -9.34 -8.57
N LEU A 86 -6.02 -10.08 -9.66
CA LEU A 86 -6.87 -11.26 -9.71
C LEU A 86 -6.11 -12.49 -9.24
N ALA A 87 -6.77 -13.38 -8.52
CA ALA A 87 -6.19 -14.65 -8.10
C ALA A 87 -5.93 -15.55 -9.31
N HIS A 88 -4.78 -16.24 -9.29
CA HIS A 88 -4.39 -17.20 -10.30
C HIS A 88 -3.36 -18.17 -9.69
N ASP A 89 -3.41 -19.45 -10.06
CA ASP A 89 -2.65 -20.53 -9.41
C ASP A 89 -1.13 -20.37 -9.50
N SER A 90 -0.65 -19.64 -10.50
CA SER A 90 0.77 -19.39 -10.72
C SER A 90 1.30 -18.12 -10.03
N LEU A 91 0.48 -17.42 -9.23
CA LEU A 91 0.92 -16.22 -8.52
C LEU A 91 1.71 -16.57 -7.27
N ARG A 92 2.74 -15.77 -7.00
CA ARG A 92 3.47 -15.82 -5.73
C ARG A 92 3.55 -14.42 -5.13
N VAL A 93 3.31 -14.35 -3.83
CA VAL A 93 3.48 -13.12 -3.04
C VAL A 93 4.75 -13.27 -2.22
N GLU A 94 5.66 -12.31 -2.36
CA GLU A 94 6.93 -12.27 -1.62
C GLU A 94 7.04 -10.95 -0.84
N PRO A 95 7.64 -10.94 0.35
CA PRO A 95 8.06 -9.69 0.99
C PRO A 95 9.06 -8.95 0.09
N TYR A 96 8.98 -7.62 0.05
CA TYR A 96 9.89 -6.80 -0.74
C TYR A 96 10.53 -5.69 0.11
N THR A 97 11.86 -5.69 0.16
CA THR A 97 12.64 -4.62 0.81
C THR A 97 13.20 -3.70 -0.26
N ALA A 98 12.74 -2.45 -0.29
CA ALA A 98 13.27 -1.45 -1.22
C ALA A 98 14.68 -1.02 -0.81
N ALA A 99 15.58 -0.91 -1.80
CA ALA A 99 16.93 -0.36 -1.60
C ALA A 99 16.95 1.19 -1.51
N VAL A 100 15.80 1.82 -1.76
CA VAL A 100 15.61 3.27 -1.75
C VAL A 100 14.54 3.65 -0.73
N ARG A 101 14.45 4.94 -0.40
CA ARG A 101 13.41 5.48 0.47
C ARG A 101 12.03 5.12 -0.09
N VAL A 102 11.14 4.62 0.77
CA VAL A 102 9.73 4.39 0.44
C VAL A 102 8.91 5.59 0.91
N VAL A 103 8.11 6.15 0.01
CA VAL A 103 7.20 7.27 0.29
C VAL A 103 5.81 6.70 0.62
N PRO A 104 5.14 7.14 1.69
CA PRO A 104 3.80 6.68 2.00
C PRO A 104 2.77 7.15 0.97
N VAL A 105 1.61 6.47 0.95
CA VAL A 105 0.42 6.96 0.25
C VAL A 105 -0.05 8.27 0.90
N GLN A 106 -0.38 9.28 0.07
CA GLN A 106 -0.97 10.54 0.51
C GLN A 106 -2.48 10.42 0.70
#